data_AF-A0A534TSS3-F1
#
_entry.id   AF-A0A534TSS3-F1
#
_cell.length_a   1.000
_cell.length_b   1.000
_cell.length_c   1.000
_cell.angle_alpha   90.00
_cell.angle_beta   90.00
_cell.angle_gamma   90.00
#
_symmetry.space_group_name_H-M   'P 1'
#
loop_
_entity.id
_entity.type
_entity.pdbx_description
1 polymer ?
#
loop_
_entity_poly.entity_id
_entity_poly.type
_entity_poly.pdbx_seq_one_letter_code
_entity_poly.pdbx_strand_id
1 'polypeptide(L)'
;MIRKVAAASGTIATLAGQPTNPDGSDPCCDGCFDPPECVRAFDLTTDPSDRLVIADRDKRVVDRLRPSDPPPSCDDGDACTTDTVDPSTGCVHTPLGGVAGVTCSCAQPLAPAACSGEPVPPIVGRLFDRACHKAQLAAKAGQSRRGQRAWRHLLRDLHRAARRTGRAAHRRQLSADCAQAILQQLGVPRLSAAQ
;
A
#
# COMPACT_ATOMS: atom_id res chain seq x y z
N MET A 1 23.51 5.61 24.81
CA MET A 1 22.29 5.44 24.00
C MET A 1 21.92 6.77 23.34
N ILE A 2 21.90 6.83 22.01
CA ILE A 2 21.46 8.04 21.28
C ILE A 2 20.00 7.84 20.86
N ARG A 3 19.19 8.86 21.15
CA ARG A 3 17.76 8.85 20.90
C ARG A 3 17.40 10.02 19.98
N LYS A 4 16.77 9.74 18.85
CA LYS A 4 16.13 10.78 18.03
C LYS A 4 14.78 11.09 18.62
N VAL A 5 14.58 12.33 19.00
CA VAL A 5 13.27 12.84 19.39
C VAL A 5 12.70 13.59 18.20
N ALA A 6 11.66 13.04 17.57
CA ALA A 6 10.94 13.74 16.53
C ALA A 6 10.11 14.86 17.17
N ALA A 7 10.54 16.11 16.99
CA ALA A 7 9.90 17.27 17.64
C ALA A 7 8.40 17.41 17.31
N ALA A 8 7.97 16.94 16.13
CA ALA A 8 6.57 17.00 15.71
C ALA A 8 5.68 15.89 16.29
N SER A 9 6.22 14.70 16.56
CA SER A 9 5.44 13.54 17.00
C SER A 9 5.75 13.08 18.42
N GLY A 10 6.75 13.66 19.07
CA GLY A 10 7.25 13.25 20.39
C GLY A 10 7.86 11.86 20.41
N THR A 11 8.01 11.21 19.25
CA THR A 11 8.50 9.82 19.16
C THR A 11 10.00 9.78 19.43
N ILE A 12 10.38 8.91 20.36
CA ILE A 12 11.77 8.68 20.75
C ILE A 12 12.23 7.37 20.13
N ALA A 13 13.06 7.44 19.09
CA ALA A 13 13.66 6.27 18.45
C ALA A 13 15.13 6.14 18.86
N THR A 14 15.53 4.96 19.32
CA THR A 14 16.94 4.67 19.60
C THR A 14 17.68 4.53 18.27
N LEU A 15 18.62 5.42 18.01
CA LEU A 15 19.42 5.40 16.78
C LEU A 15 20.70 4.57 16.94
N ALA A 16 21.28 4.54 18.14
CA ALA A 16 22.51 3.81 18.42
C ALA A 16 22.67 3.48 19.92
N GLY A 17 23.30 2.33 20.17
CA GLY A 17 23.56 1.75 21.49
C GLY A 17 22.40 0.92 22.05
N GLN A 18 22.73 -0.22 22.66
CA GLN A 18 21.80 -0.99 23.49
C GLN A 18 21.52 -0.24 24.80
N PRO A 19 20.34 -0.40 25.43
CA PRO A 19 20.14 0.03 26.81
C PRO A 19 21.10 -0.73 27.73
N THR A 20 21.52 -0.10 28.84
CA THR A 20 22.26 -0.82 29.89
C THR A 20 21.42 -1.99 30.39
N ASN A 21 22.08 -3.11 30.71
CA ASN A 21 21.40 -4.23 31.33
C ASN A 21 20.75 -3.79 32.66
N PRO A 22 19.72 -4.52 33.15
CA PRO A 22 19.02 -4.17 34.40
C PRO A 22 19.92 -4.11 35.64
N ASP A 23 21.08 -4.77 35.58
CA ASP A 23 22.13 -4.77 36.61
C ASP A 23 23.10 -3.57 36.50
N GLY A 24 22.89 -2.69 35.53
CA GLY A 24 23.75 -1.54 35.26
C GLY A 24 25.01 -1.86 34.45
N SER A 25 25.21 -3.11 34.04
CA SER A 25 26.32 -3.46 33.15
C SER A 25 26.09 -2.92 31.74
N ASP A 26 27.14 -2.36 31.14
CA ASP A 26 27.11 -1.97 29.74
C ASP A 26 27.49 -3.20 28.89
N PRO A 27 26.58 -3.75 28.09
CA PRO A 27 26.87 -4.91 27.25
C PRO A 27 27.99 -4.65 26.23
N CYS A 28 28.39 -3.38 26.03
CA CYS A 28 29.50 -2.97 25.18
C CYS A 28 30.85 -2.88 25.91
N CYS A 29 30.92 -3.05 27.24
CA CYS A 29 32.12 -2.68 28.01
C CYS A 29 32.61 -3.65 29.10
N ASP A 30 32.17 -4.90 29.12
CA ASP A 30 32.90 -5.94 29.89
C ASP A 30 33.69 -6.87 28.94
N GLY A 31 34.94 -6.46 28.63
CA GLY A 31 35.99 -7.38 28.18
C GLY A 31 36.12 -7.74 26.69
N CYS A 32 35.45 -7.07 25.74
CA CYS A 32 35.43 -7.53 24.35
C CYS A 32 35.88 -6.50 23.31
N PHE A 33 36.89 -6.93 22.54
CA PHE A 33 37.02 -6.83 21.09
C PHE A 33 35.78 -6.28 20.37
N ASP A 34 35.90 -5.10 19.74
CA ASP A 34 34.83 -4.33 19.06
C ASP A 34 33.98 -5.23 18.13
N PRO A 35 32.80 -5.74 18.55
CA PRO A 35 31.93 -6.47 17.65
C PRO A 35 31.20 -5.47 16.74
N PRO A 36 30.90 -5.82 15.47
CA PRO A 36 30.32 -4.91 14.47
C PRO A 36 28.93 -4.35 14.85
N GLU A 37 28.35 -4.84 15.94
CA GLU A 37 27.02 -4.51 16.45
C GLU A 37 27.06 -3.37 17.50
N CYS A 38 28.25 -2.97 17.96
CA CYS A 38 28.46 -1.95 18.99
C CYS A 38 28.80 -0.57 18.39
N VAL A 39 27.83 0.08 17.74
CA VAL A 39 27.98 1.50 17.32
C VAL A 39 27.89 2.40 18.56
N ARG A 40 28.98 3.07 18.96
CA ARG A 40 29.01 3.94 20.14
C ARG A 40 28.55 5.35 19.81
N ALA A 41 28.11 6.07 20.84
CA ALA A 41 27.65 7.46 20.71
C ALA A 41 28.72 8.43 20.17
N PHE A 42 30.01 8.13 20.39
CA PHE A 42 31.14 8.94 19.91
C PHE A 42 31.51 8.69 18.43
N ASP A 43 30.92 7.66 17.81
CA ASP A 43 31.16 7.31 16.41
C ASP A 43 30.17 8.01 15.46
N LEU A 44 29.38 8.98 15.96
CA LEU A 44 28.48 9.80 15.15
C LEU A 44 29.00 11.22 14.94
N THR A 45 28.92 11.70 13.71
CA THR A 45 29.25 13.10 13.36
C THR A 45 28.24 13.67 12.36
N THR A 46 28.29 14.97 12.11
CA THR A 46 27.49 15.62 11.05
C THR A 46 28.35 15.91 9.83
N ASP A 47 27.79 15.69 8.65
CA ASP A 47 28.42 16.15 7.41
C ASP A 47 28.27 17.67 7.25
N PRO A 48 28.95 18.30 6.27
CA PRO A 48 28.80 19.74 6.01
C PRO A 48 27.39 20.19 5.62
N SER A 49 26.46 19.26 5.38
CA SER A 49 25.05 19.51 5.11
C SER A 49 24.16 19.28 6.34
N ASP A 50 24.76 19.18 7.53
CA ASP A 50 24.11 18.98 8.82
C ASP A 50 23.36 17.62 8.93
N ARG A 51 23.80 16.60 8.19
CA ARG A 51 23.22 15.25 8.24
C ARG A 51 24.05 14.32 9.11
N LEU A 52 23.39 13.50 9.92
CA LEU A 52 24.01 12.54 10.84
C LEU A 52 24.62 11.36 10.06
N VAL A 53 25.88 11.03 10.33
CA VAL A 53 26.61 9.91 9.72
C VAL A 53 27.36 9.10 10.79
N ILE A 54 27.66 7.82 10.50
CA ILE A 54 28.56 6.99 11.32
C ILE A 54 29.98 7.17 10.76
N ALA A 55 30.89 7.62 11.62
CA ALA A 55 32.30 7.80 11.33
C ALA A 55 33.14 6.87 12.22
N ASP A 56 34.16 6.26 11.64
CA ASP A 56 35.16 5.50 12.40
C ASP A 56 36.03 6.46 13.26
N ARG A 57 36.87 5.93 14.16
CA ARG A 57 37.83 6.66 15.01
C ARG A 57 38.69 7.67 14.25
N ASP A 58 38.97 7.41 12.97
CA ASP A 58 39.73 8.30 12.08
C ASP A 58 38.87 9.40 11.41
N LYS A 59 37.61 9.59 11.86
CA LYS A 59 36.62 10.52 11.30
C LYS A 59 36.32 10.30 9.81
N ARG A 60 36.57 9.09 9.30
CA ARG A 60 36.20 8.68 7.95
C ARG A 60 34.78 8.14 7.97
N VAL A 61 33.94 8.62 7.05
CA VAL A 61 32.55 8.17 6.91
C VAL A 61 32.55 6.71 6.48
N VAL A 62 32.08 5.82 7.37
CA VAL A 62 31.99 4.37 7.12
C VAL A 62 30.59 3.96 6.70
N ASP A 63 29.56 4.65 7.19
CA ASP A 63 28.20 4.45 6.73
C ASP A 63 27.41 5.75 6.75
N ARG A 64 26.74 6.04 5.63
CA ARG A 64 25.79 7.14 5.58
C ARG A 64 24.48 6.58 6.11
N LEU A 65 24.10 7.00 7.32
CA LEU A 65 22.73 6.86 7.80
C LEU A 65 21.83 7.65 6.85
N ARG A 66 21.38 6.99 5.77
CA ARG A 66 20.34 7.52 4.91
C ARG A 66 19.16 7.75 5.83
N PRO A 67 18.70 9.00 6.02
CA PRO A 67 17.47 9.21 6.72
C PRO A 67 16.40 8.68 5.78
N SER A 68 16.05 7.42 5.95
CA SER A 68 15.06 6.66 5.19
C SER A 68 15.28 6.71 3.67
N ASP A 69 15.43 5.55 3.02
CA ASP A 69 14.84 5.45 1.69
C ASP A 69 13.42 6.05 1.80
N PRO A 70 12.94 6.88 0.84
CA PRO A 70 11.51 7.21 0.83
C PRO A 70 10.74 5.91 1.08
N PRO A 71 9.69 5.90 1.94
CA PRO A 71 8.97 4.67 2.22
C PRO A 71 8.76 3.96 0.89
N PRO A 72 9.07 2.64 0.78
CA PRO A 72 9.02 1.92 -0.49
C PRO A 72 7.75 2.38 -1.17
N SER A 73 7.89 2.99 -2.35
CA SER A 73 6.83 3.71 -3.04
C SER A 73 5.49 3.12 -2.65
N CYS A 74 4.64 3.84 -1.90
CA CYS A 74 3.34 3.31 -1.50
C CYS A 74 2.42 3.06 -2.71
N ASP A 75 2.94 3.17 -3.91
CA ASP A 75 2.34 2.70 -5.15
C ASP A 75 2.12 1.18 -5.09
N ASP A 76 0.87 0.75 -5.02
CA ASP A 76 0.49 -0.66 -5.13
C ASP A 76 0.41 -1.15 -6.59
N GLY A 77 0.71 -0.28 -7.55
CA GLY A 77 0.62 -0.55 -8.98
C GLY A 77 -0.81 -0.52 -9.51
N ASP A 78 -1.82 -0.20 -8.70
CA ASP A 78 -3.18 0.03 -9.17
C ASP A 78 -3.36 1.51 -9.55
N ALA A 79 -3.38 1.82 -10.84
CA ALA A 79 -3.67 3.18 -11.31
C ALA A 79 -5.06 3.72 -10.87
N CYS A 80 -5.90 2.86 -10.32
CA CYS A 80 -7.24 3.19 -9.82
C CYS A 80 -7.33 3.36 -8.30
N THR A 81 -6.19 3.43 -7.61
CA THR A 81 -6.07 3.84 -6.20
C THR A 81 -5.39 5.20 -6.10
N THR A 82 -5.57 5.82 -4.94
CA THR A 82 -4.81 6.97 -4.47
C THR A 82 -4.03 6.50 -3.27
N ASP A 83 -2.71 6.46 -3.43
CA ASP A 83 -1.81 5.93 -2.42
C ASP A 83 -1.27 7.05 -1.56
N THR A 84 -1.42 6.89 -0.25
CA THR A 84 -0.95 7.86 0.74
C THR A 84 -0.15 7.16 1.83
N VAL A 85 0.87 7.84 2.34
CA VAL A 85 1.62 7.39 3.51
C VAL A 85 0.99 8.01 4.75
N ASP A 86 0.38 7.19 5.60
CA ASP A 86 -0.07 7.60 6.92
C ASP A 86 1.00 7.23 7.97
N PRO A 87 1.50 8.18 8.79
CA PRO A 87 2.57 7.92 9.75
C PRO A 87 2.21 6.91 10.86
N SER A 88 0.92 6.67 11.10
CA SER A 88 0.42 5.79 12.16
C SER A 88 0.02 4.40 11.65
N THR A 89 -0.46 4.31 10.40
CA THR A 89 -1.00 3.08 9.80
C THR A 89 -0.18 2.56 8.62
N GLY A 90 0.79 3.33 8.10
CA GLY A 90 1.63 2.95 6.98
C GLY A 90 1.03 3.35 5.62
N CYS A 91 1.27 2.55 4.58
CA CYS A 91 0.68 2.81 3.26
C CYS A 91 -0.84 2.58 3.29
N VAL A 92 -1.59 3.56 2.80
CA VAL A 92 -3.03 3.52 2.65
C VAL A 92 -3.36 3.66 1.17
N HIS A 93 -3.94 2.60 0.60
CA HIS A 93 -4.36 2.57 -0.80
C HIS A 93 -5.86 2.81 -0.88
N THR A 94 -6.26 4.02 -1.27
CA THR A 94 -7.66 4.42 -1.30
C THR A 94 -8.21 4.32 -2.72
N PRO A 95 -9.19 3.44 -3.00
CA PRO A 95 -9.75 3.37 -4.34
C PRO A 95 -10.41 4.67 -4.81
N LEU A 96 -10.27 4.97 -6.10
CA LEU A 96 -11.06 6.02 -6.74
C LEU A 96 -12.56 5.70 -6.63
N GLY A 97 -13.34 6.70 -6.24
CA GLY A 97 -14.79 6.58 -6.06
C GLY A 97 -15.60 6.87 -7.33
N GLY A 98 -16.88 6.49 -7.29
CA GLY A 98 -17.89 6.89 -8.27
C GLY A 98 -17.57 6.48 -9.71
N VAL A 99 -17.94 7.32 -10.68
CA VAL A 99 -17.75 7.04 -12.11
C VAL A 99 -16.27 7.04 -12.49
N ALA A 100 -15.44 7.86 -11.83
CA ALA A 100 -14.00 7.93 -12.10
C ALA A 100 -13.31 6.60 -11.78
N GLY A 101 -13.56 6.03 -10.59
CA GLY A 101 -12.98 4.74 -10.22
C GLY A 101 -13.43 3.58 -11.09
N VAL A 102 -14.73 3.51 -11.40
CA VAL A 102 -15.23 2.46 -12.30
C VAL A 102 -14.65 2.61 -13.72
N THR A 103 -14.54 3.84 -14.23
CA THR A 103 -13.97 4.08 -15.56
C THR A 103 -12.48 3.72 -15.60
N CYS A 104 -11.74 4.00 -14.53
CA CYS A 104 -10.36 3.59 -14.39
C CYS A 104 -10.24 2.05 -14.41
N SER A 105 -11.01 1.34 -13.57
CA SER A 105 -10.92 -0.13 -13.53
C SER A 105 -11.32 -0.78 -14.86
N CYS A 106 -12.16 -0.13 -15.65
CA CYS A 106 -12.54 -0.56 -17.01
C CYS A 106 -11.43 -0.36 -18.06
N ALA A 107 -10.40 0.44 -17.77
CA ALA A 107 -9.22 0.56 -18.63
C ALA A 107 -8.21 -0.59 -18.40
N GLN A 108 -8.35 -1.33 -17.29
CA GLN A 108 -7.55 -2.49 -16.98
C GLN A 108 -8.25 -3.78 -17.45
N PRO A 109 -7.52 -4.82 -17.91
CA PRO A 109 -8.12 -6.11 -18.20
C PRO A 109 -8.70 -6.70 -16.90
N LEU A 110 -9.85 -7.37 -16.99
CA LEU A 110 -10.41 -8.09 -15.85
C LEU A 110 -9.44 -9.22 -15.48
N ALA A 111 -8.92 -9.18 -14.25
CA ALA A 111 -7.87 -10.05 -13.73
C ALA A 111 -6.47 -9.90 -14.39
N PRO A 112 -5.76 -8.78 -14.17
CA PRO A 112 -4.35 -8.70 -14.54
C PRO A 112 -3.48 -9.39 -13.46
N ALA A 113 -2.51 -10.21 -13.91
CA ALA A 113 -1.47 -10.91 -13.13
C ALA A 113 -1.91 -11.90 -12.04
N ALA A 114 -2.85 -11.55 -11.16
CA ALA A 114 -3.18 -12.32 -9.95
C ALA A 114 -3.81 -13.69 -10.21
N CYS A 115 -4.48 -13.87 -11.34
CA CYS A 115 -5.11 -15.15 -11.67
C CYS A 115 -4.15 -16.19 -12.24
N SER A 116 -2.87 -15.88 -12.46
CA SER A 116 -1.83 -16.84 -12.89
C SER A 116 -2.23 -17.75 -14.07
N GLY A 117 -3.10 -17.28 -14.97
CA GLY A 117 -3.63 -18.06 -16.11
C GLY A 117 -4.88 -18.92 -15.82
N GLU A 118 -5.46 -18.85 -14.62
CA GLU A 118 -6.73 -19.50 -14.29
C GLU A 118 -7.87 -18.97 -15.18
N PRO A 119 -8.75 -19.86 -15.69
CA PRO A 119 -9.84 -19.46 -16.57
C PRO A 119 -10.94 -18.75 -15.78
N VAL A 120 -11.03 -17.42 -15.93
CA VAL A 120 -12.14 -16.64 -15.38
C VAL A 120 -13.46 -17.04 -16.06
N PRO A 121 -14.53 -17.34 -15.30
CA PRO A 121 -15.81 -17.72 -15.89
C PRO A 121 -16.32 -16.64 -16.87
N PRO A 122 -16.68 -16.99 -18.12
CA PRO A 122 -17.06 -16.02 -19.16
C PRO A 122 -18.26 -15.14 -18.80
N ILE A 123 -19.10 -15.59 -17.86
CA ILE A 123 -20.22 -14.80 -17.35
C ILE A 123 -19.74 -13.59 -16.54
N VAL A 124 -18.62 -13.70 -15.83
CA VAL A 124 -18.04 -12.62 -15.03
C VAL A 124 -17.48 -11.55 -15.97
N GLY A 125 -16.69 -11.96 -16.98
CA GLY A 125 -16.19 -11.06 -18.03
C GLY A 125 -17.31 -10.30 -18.74
N ARG A 126 -18.32 -11.00 -19.24
CA ARG A 126 -19.47 -10.35 -19.92
C ARG A 126 -20.24 -9.37 -19.04
N LEU A 127 -20.34 -9.64 -17.74
CA LEU A 127 -20.99 -8.73 -16.79
C LEU A 127 -20.12 -7.50 -16.54
N PHE A 128 -18.80 -7.67 -16.46
CA PHE A 128 -17.84 -6.58 -16.35
C PHE A 128 -17.85 -5.68 -17.59
N ASP A 129 -17.81 -6.24 -18.80
CA ASP A 129 -17.89 -5.48 -20.05
C ASP A 129 -19.18 -4.66 -20.13
N ARG A 130 -20.31 -5.27 -19.74
CA ARG A 130 -21.61 -4.61 -19.70
C ARG A 130 -21.66 -3.49 -18.67
N ALA A 131 -21.03 -3.70 -17.53
CA ALA A 131 -20.82 -2.66 -16.52
C ALA A 131 -20.00 -1.50 -17.10
N CYS A 132 -18.86 -1.78 -17.73
CA CYS A 132 -17.98 -0.77 -18.32
C CYS A 132 -18.65 0.09 -19.39
N HIS A 133 -19.43 -0.52 -20.29
CA HIS A 133 -20.25 0.24 -21.25
C HIS A 133 -21.17 1.23 -20.52
N LYS A 134 -21.83 0.79 -19.45
CA LYS A 134 -22.76 1.65 -18.68
C LYS A 134 -22.04 2.74 -17.89
N ALA A 135 -20.83 2.47 -17.39
CA ALA A 135 -19.99 3.48 -16.76
C ALA A 135 -19.67 4.61 -17.75
N GLN A 136 -19.30 4.27 -18.99
CA GLN A 136 -19.07 5.26 -20.05
C GLN A 136 -20.33 6.06 -20.38
N LEU A 137 -21.51 5.41 -20.44
CA LEU A 137 -22.78 6.12 -20.63
C LEU A 137 -23.11 7.05 -19.46
N ALA A 138 -22.83 6.63 -18.23
CA ALA A 138 -23.02 7.45 -17.03
C ALA A 138 -22.07 8.64 -17.03
N ALA A 139 -20.80 8.44 -17.37
CA ALA A 139 -19.78 9.50 -17.48
C ALA A 139 -20.21 10.58 -18.49
N LYS A 140 -20.62 10.17 -19.69
CA LYS A 140 -21.08 11.10 -20.74
C LYS A 140 -22.35 11.86 -20.37
N ALA A 141 -23.24 11.23 -19.61
CA ALA A 141 -24.55 11.78 -19.26
C ALA A 141 -24.56 12.59 -17.95
N GLY A 142 -23.44 12.60 -17.21
CA GLY A 142 -23.30 13.29 -15.92
C GLY A 142 -24.42 12.96 -14.93
N GLN A 143 -24.90 13.97 -14.21
CA GLN A 143 -25.96 13.83 -13.19
C GLN A 143 -27.38 13.70 -13.76
N SER A 144 -27.54 13.59 -15.09
CA SER A 144 -28.88 13.48 -15.70
C SER A 144 -29.62 12.21 -15.25
N ARG A 145 -30.96 12.20 -15.35
CA ARG A 145 -31.78 11.00 -15.09
C ARG A 145 -31.33 9.79 -15.92
N ARG A 146 -30.82 10.02 -17.14
CA ARG A 146 -30.24 8.97 -17.99
C ARG A 146 -28.93 8.44 -17.41
N GLY A 147 -28.04 9.33 -16.94
CA GLY A 147 -26.80 8.97 -16.23
C GLY A 147 -27.06 8.19 -14.94
N GLN A 148 -27.99 8.65 -14.10
CA GLN A 148 -28.40 7.96 -12.88
C GLN A 148 -28.99 6.56 -13.16
N ARG A 149 -29.78 6.41 -14.24
CA ARG A 149 -30.26 5.10 -14.70
C ARG A 149 -29.09 4.21 -15.11
N ALA A 150 -28.19 4.71 -15.95
CA ALA A 150 -27.00 3.97 -16.39
C ALA A 150 -26.15 3.50 -15.19
N TRP A 151 -25.91 4.38 -14.22
CA TRP A 151 -25.23 4.08 -12.96
C TRP A 151 -25.91 2.94 -12.20
N ARG A 152 -27.24 3.02 -11.96
CA ARG A 152 -27.96 1.92 -11.30
C ARG A 152 -27.84 0.58 -12.02
N HIS A 153 -27.87 0.58 -13.35
CA HIS A 153 -27.70 -0.65 -14.12
C HIS A 153 -26.26 -1.19 -14.03
N LEU A 154 -25.26 -0.30 -14.06
CA LEU A 154 -23.85 -0.63 -13.82
C LEU A 154 -23.69 -1.33 -12.46
N LEU A 155 -24.19 -0.76 -11.37
CA LEU A 155 -24.09 -1.35 -10.03
C LEU A 155 -24.70 -2.75 -9.95
N ARG A 156 -25.86 -2.94 -10.59
CA ARG A 156 -26.50 -4.26 -10.65
C ARG A 156 -25.65 -5.29 -11.37
N ASP A 157 -24.93 -4.88 -12.41
CA ASP A 157 -24.06 -5.74 -13.20
C ASP A 157 -22.81 -6.12 -12.42
N LEU A 158 -22.17 -5.15 -11.74
CA LEU A 158 -21.03 -5.40 -10.84
C LEU A 158 -21.42 -6.34 -9.68
N HIS A 159 -22.56 -6.11 -9.01
CA HIS A 159 -23.04 -7.02 -7.97
C HIS A 159 -23.37 -8.43 -8.49
N ARG A 160 -23.84 -8.55 -9.74
CA ARG A 160 -24.05 -9.87 -10.36
C ARG A 160 -22.71 -10.54 -10.66
N ALA A 161 -21.71 -9.81 -11.15
CA ALA A 161 -20.37 -10.32 -11.40
C ALA A 161 -19.76 -10.83 -10.09
N ALA A 162 -19.77 -10.01 -9.04
CA ALA A 162 -19.22 -10.37 -7.72
C ALA A 162 -19.85 -11.64 -7.13
N ARG A 163 -21.18 -11.75 -7.20
CA ARG A 163 -21.89 -12.97 -6.76
C ARG A 163 -21.50 -14.20 -7.57
N ARG A 164 -21.17 -14.05 -8.85
CA ARG A 164 -20.72 -15.16 -9.70
C ARG A 164 -19.27 -15.53 -9.37
N THR A 165 -18.40 -14.55 -9.15
CA THR A 165 -17.02 -14.76 -8.68
C THR A 165 -17.00 -15.50 -7.35
N GLY A 166 -17.76 -15.04 -6.35
CA GLY A 166 -17.83 -15.71 -5.04
C GLY A 166 -18.37 -17.14 -5.12
N ARG A 167 -19.35 -17.41 -6.01
CA ARG A 167 -19.83 -18.79 -6.27
C ARG A 167 -18.76 -19.65 -6.94
N ALA A 168 -17.98 -19.10 -7.87
CA ALA A 168 -16.90 -19.82 -8.53
C ALA A 168 -15.80 -20.17 -7.52
N ALA A 169 -15.42 -19.23 -6.65
CA ALA A 169 -14.49 -19.46 -5.54
C ALA A 169 -15.00 -20.56 -4.59
N HIS A 170 -16.26 -20.49 -4.14
CA HIS A 170 -16.85 -21.51 -3.28
C HIS A 170 -16.91 -22.89 -3.95
N ARG A 171 -17.05 -22.94 -5.27
CA ARG A 171 -17.02 -24.18 -6.06
C ARG A 171 -15.61 -24.63 -6.43
N ARG A 172 -14.57 -23.94 -5.94
CA ARG A 172 -13.15 -24.18 -6.26
C ARG A 172 -12.84 -24.12 -7.76
N GLN A 173 -13.61 -23.33 -8.50
CA GLN A 173 -13.39 -23.05 -9.93
C GLN A 173 -12.43 -21.88 -10.15
N LEU A 174 -12.18 -21.10 -9.08
CA LEU A 174 -11.19 -20.04 -8.99
C LEU A 174 -10.45 -20.20 -7.67
N SER A 175 -9.16 -19.90 -7.63
CA SER A 175 -8.42 -19.74 -6.39
C SER A 175 -9.00 -18.59 -5.55
N ALA A 176 -8.77 -18.66 -4.23
CA ALA A 176 -9.17 -17.60 -3.32
C ALA A 176 -8.54 -16.26 -3.73
N ASP A 177 -7.26 -16.29 -4.12
CA ASP A 177 -6.50 -15.10 -4.51
C ASP A 177 -7.02 -14.48 -5.81
N CYS A 178 -7.25 -15.31 -6.85
CA CYS A 178 -7.85 -14.82 -8.10
C CYS A 178 -9.26 -14.26 -7.88
N ALA A 179 -10.08 -14.94 -7.07
CA ALA A 179 -11.41 -14.45 -6.74
C ALA A 179 -11.38 -13.12 -5.96
N GLN A 180 -10.44 -12.98 -5.02
CA GLN A 180 -10.22 -11.77 -4.24
C GLN A 180 -9.82 -10.61 -5.16
N ALA A 181 -8.86 -10.82 -6.07
CA ALA A 181 -8.40 -9.82 -7.03
C ALA A 181 -9.55 -9.33 -7.94
N ILE A 182 -10.37 -10.26 -8.44
CA ILE A 182 -11.56 -9.91 -9.24
C ILE A 182 -12.54 -9.10 -8.39
N LEU A 183 -12.79 -9.48 -7.13
CA LEU A 183 -13.72 -8.75 -6.26
C LEU A 183 -13.24 -7.33 -5.92
N GLN A 184 -11.92 -7.15 -5.75
CA GLN A 184 -11.30 -5.83 -5.55
C GLN A 184 -11.50 -4.94 -6.79
N GLN A 185 -11.24 -5.46 -7.99
CA GLN A 185 -11.42 -4.73 -9.25
C GLN A 185 -12.89 -4.41 -9.55
N LEU A 186 -13.81 -5.30 -9.17
CA LEU A 186 -15.27 -5.05 -9.28
C LEU A 186 -15.76 -3.97 -8.32
N GLY A 187 -14.95 -3.58 -7.33
CA GLY A 187 -15.23 -2.44 -6.47
C GLY A 187 -16.49 -2.59 -5.63
N VAL A 188 -16.88 -3.81 -5.22
CA VAL A 188 -18.08 -4.06 -4.42
C VAL A 188 -18.14 -3.24 -3.11
N PRO A 189 -17.02 -2.97 -2.40
CA PRO A 189 -17.01 -2.00 -1.28
C PRO A 189 -16.96 -0.52 -1.71
N ARG A 190 -16.62 -0.21 -2.97
CA ARG A 190 -16.45 1.15 -3.53
C ARG A 190 -17.78 1.85 -3.88
N LEU A 191 -18.93 1.20 -3.70
CA LEU A 191 -20.24 1.67 -4.20
C LEU A 191 -21.08 2.46 -3.18
N SER A 192 -20.65 2.51 -1.92
CA SER A 192 -21.36 3.19 -0.83
C SER A 192 -20.92 4.65 -0.60
N ALA A 193 -19.80 5.10 -1.18
CA ALA A 193 -19.21 6.42 -0.91
C ALA A 193 -19.64 7.54 -1.87
N ALA A 194 -20.59 7.28 -2.78
CA ALA A 194 -21.17 8.30 -3.65
C ALA A 194 -22.56 8.68 -3.15
N GLN A 195 -22.61 9.53 -2.13
CA GLN A 195 -23.77 10.37 -1.81
C GLN A 195 -23.34 11.83 -1.88
#